data_AF-A0A3E0KAU3-F1
#
_entry.id   AF-A0A3E0KAU3-F1
#
_cell.length_a   1.000
_cell.length_b   1.000
_cell.length_c   1.000
_cell.angle_alpha   90.00
_cell.angle_beta   90.00
_cell.angle_gamma   90.00
#
_symmetry.space_group_name_H-M   'P 1'
#
loop_
_entity.id
_entity.type
_entity.pdbx_description
1 polymer ?
#
loop_
_entity_poly.entity_id
_entity_poly.type
_entity_poly.pdbx_seq_one_letter_code
_entity_poly.pdbx_strand_id
1 'polypeptide(L)'
;MDVVIATVLSGIIQVLVFAFVPFIVYLATARRQRRFAEYIGLKRAPARAAGWGVLIGMASFPLMLGLLHVAGAADVLADPASQTGRLRELAEARGVAAMLFVAVFQAAVTTALSEEILFRGFLAKRLVSRLGFGAGNTLQALVFGAVHSVLLTGTATETSGPSPAVWAAVVLLPAVQGWLMGWLNERLAGGSIVPGWCAHAVSNALTFTVVPILI
;
A
#
# COMPACT_ATOMS: atom_id res chain seq x y z
N MET A 1 24.15 2.31 -12.01
CA MET A 1 22.85 2.88 -12.39
C MET A 1 22.48 3.92 -11.34
N ASP A 2 22.04 5.11 -11.75
CA ASP A 2 21.56 6.14 -10.83
C ASP A 2 20.40 5.59 -9.98
N VAL A 3 20.39 5.87 -8.67
CA VAL A 3 19.36 5.37 -7.74
C VAL A 3 17.95 5.83 -8.12
N VAL A 4 17.82 7.02 -8.71
CA VAL A 4 16.56 7.54 -9.24
C VAL A 4 16.09 6.69 -10.41
N ILE A 5 16.98 6.41 -11.37
CA ILE A 5 16.67 5.58 -12.54
C ILE A 5 16.26 4.18 -12.08
N ALA A 6 17.02 3.58 -11.17
CA ALA A 6 16.72 2.26 -10.59
C ALA A 6 15.33 2.23 -9.94
N THR A 7 15.01 3.26 -9.15
CA THR A 7 13.74 3.40 -8.44
C THR A 7 12.56 3.51 -9.41
N VAL A 8 12.70 4.35 -10.45
CA VAL A 8 11.66 4.53 -11.47
C VAL A 8 11.41 3.24 -12.24
N LEU A 9 12.47 2.58 -12.70
CA LEU A 9 12.37 1.30 -13.41
C LEU A 9 11.71 0.23 -12.54
N SER A 10 12.12 0.11 -11.27
CA SER A 10 11.53 -0.84 -10.32
C SER A 10 10.04 -0.56 -10.11
N GLY A 11 9.64 0.70 -9.96
CA GLY A 11 8.23 1.06 -9.78
C GLY A 11 7.38 0.74 -11.01
N ILE A 12 7.89 0.98 -12.22
CA ILE A 12 7.21 0.60 -13.46
C ILE A 12 7.03 -0.92 -13.53
N ILE A 13 8.09 -1.68 -13.25
CA ILE A 13 8.04 -3.15 -13.24
C ILE A 13 7.02 -3.64 -12.21
N GLN A 14 7.01 -3.07 -11.01
CA GLN A 14 6.08 -3.44 -9.94
C GLN A 14 4.62 -3.22 -10.37
N VAL A 15 4.30 -2.06 -10.96
CA VAL A 15 2.96 -1.76 -11.47
C VAL A 15 2.57 -2.77 -12.55
N LEU A 16 3.47 -3.09 -13.48
CA LEU A 16 3.21 -4.07 -14.54
C LEU A 16 2.96 -5.48 -13.98
N VAL A 17 3.75 -5.91 -12.99
CA VAL A 17 3.59 -7.22 -12.33
C VAL A 17 2.23 -7.30 -11.63
N PHE A 18 1.86 -6.27 -10.87
CA PHE A 18 0.58 -6.25 -10.13
C PHE A 18 -0.62 -6.06 -11.06
N ALA A 19 -0.43 -5.41 -12.22
CA ALA A 19 -1.45 -5.29 -13.26
C ALA A 19 -1.56 -6.53 -14.16
N PHE A 20 -0.57 -7.44 -14.15
CA PHE A 20 -0.50 -8.57 -15.08
C PHE A 20 -1.71 -9.50 -14.95
N VAL A 21 -1.96 -10.04 -13.74
CA VAL A 21 -3.13 -10.92 -13.50
C VAL A 21 -4.45 -10.18 -13.79
N PRO A 22 -4.66 -8.94 -13.30
CA PRO A 22 -5.81 -8.13 -13.71
C PRO A 22 -5.99 -8.00 -15.21
N PHE A 23 -4.91 -7.80 -15.96
CA PHE A 23 -4.92 -7.62 -17.40
C PHE A 23 -5.28 -8.90 -18.15
N ILE A 24 -4.71 -10.05 -17.78
CA ILE A 24 -5.05 -11.33 -18.41
C ILE A 24 -6.54 -11.67 -18.23
N VAL A 25 -7.06 -11.50 -17.02
CA VAL A 25 -8.48 -11.74 -16.74
C VAL A 25 -9.36 -10.72 -17.45
N TYR A 26 -8.93 -9.46 -17.57
CA TYR A 26 -9.62 -8.44 -18.36
C TYR A 26 -9.77 -8.85 -19.82
N LEU A 27 -8.68 -9.33 -20.45
CA LEU A 27 -8.69 -9.78 -21.85
C LEU A 27 -9.70 -10.91 -22.08
N ALA A 28 -9.82 -11.82 -21.12
CA ALA A 28 -10.77 -12.94 -21.21
C ALA A 28 -12.23 -12.53 -20.97
N THR A 29 -12.48 -11.55 -20.09
CA THR A 29 -13.83 -11.35 -19.52
C THR A 29 -14.52 -10.03 -19.91
N ALA A 30 -13.77 -8.95 -20.12
CA ALA A 30 -14.37 -7.60 -20.15
C ALA A 30 -13.84 -6.70 -21.28
N ARG A 31 -12.85 -7.14 -22.07
CA ARG A 31 -12.23 -6.31 -23.12
C ARG A 31 -13.18 -5.74 -24.17
N ARG A 32 -14.32 -6.41 -24.41
CA ARG A 32 -15.35 -5.96 -25.38
C ARG A 32 -16.37 -4.98 -24.78
N GLN A 33 -16.38 -4.80 -23.46
CA GLN A 33 -17.41 -4.04 -22.75
C GLN A 33 -16.90 -2.69 -22.24
N ARG A 34 -15.62 -2.61 -21.84
CA ARG A 34 -15.03 -1.43 -21.20
C ARG A 34 -13.51 -1.42 -21.36
N ARG A 35 -12.90 -0.26 -21.14
CA ARG A 35 -11.43 -0.10 -21.16
C ARG A 35 -10.80 -0.70 -19.90
N PHE A 36 -9.53 -1.11 -19.98
CA PHE A 36 -8.83 -1.70 -18.84
C PHE A 36 -8.78 -0.77 -17.62
N ALA A 37 -8.52 0.53 -17.84
CA ALA A 37 -8.52 1.53 -16.77
C ALA A 37 -9.87 1.57 -16.02
N GLU A 38 -10.99 1.54 -16.74
CA GLU A 38 -12.32 1.49 -16.13
C GLU A 38 -12.58 0.16 -15.41
N TYR A 39 -12.06 -0.94 -15.96
CA TYR A 39 -12.19 -2.29 -15.38
C TYR A 39 -11.53 -2.40 -14.01
N ILE A 40 -10.33 -1.81 -13.85
CA ILE A 40 -9.61 -1.77 -12.57
C ILE A 40 -9.98 -0.56 -11.71
N GLY A 41 -10.94 0.26 -12.13
CA GLY A 41 -11.35 1.45 -11.37
C GLY A 41 -10.35 2.61 -11.39
N LEU A 42 -9.35 2.60 -12.28
CA LEU A 42 -8.51 3.76 -12.55
C LEU A 42 -9.28 4.75 -13.44
N LYS A 43 -10.24 5.42 -12.81
CA LYS A 43 -11.15 6.40 -13.43
C LYS A 43 -11.34 7.60 -12.50
N ARG A 44 -11.87 8.69 -13.03
CA ARG A 44 -12.10 9.92 -12.25
C ARG A 44 -12.95 9.63 -11.01
N ALA A 45 -12.57 10.25 -9.89
CA ALA A 45 -13.31 10.25 -8.63
C ALA A 45 -13.78 11.67 -8.31
N PRO A 46 -14.86 11.84 -7.52
CA PRO A 46 -15.21 13.14 -6.97
C PRO A 46 -14.06 13.71 -6.13
N ALA A 47 -13.74 15.00 -6.31
CA ALA A 47 -12.64 15.65 -5.59
C ALA A 47 -12.79 15.51 -4.05
N ARG A 48 -14.03 15.57 -3.55
CA ARG A 48 -14.34 15.34 -2.13
C ARG A 48 -13.92 13.95 -1.65
N ALA A 49 -14.11 12.90 -2.46
CA ALA A 49 -13.71 11.55 -2.09
C ALA A 49 -12.18 11.42 -2.06
N ALA A 50 -11.48 12.00 -3.04
CA ALA A 50 -10.02 12.06 -3.03
C ALA A 50 -9.49 12.84 -1.80
N GLY A 51 -10.14 13.96 -1.44
CA GLY A 51 -9.84 14.72 -0.22
C GLY A 51 -10.02 13.90 1.05
N TRP A 52 -11.09 13.11 1.16
CA TRP A 52 -11.25 12.16 2.26
C TRP A 52 -10.14 11.10 2.28
N GLY A 53 -9.70 10.64 1.11
CA GLY A 53 -8.54 9.77 0.99
C GLY A 53 -7.30 10.37 1.63
N VAL A 54 -6.94 11.60 1.25
CA VAL A 54 -5.80 12.33 1.84
C VAL A 54 -5.95 12.46 3.36
N LEU A 55 -7.11 12.89 3.85
CA LEU A 55 -7.35 13.04 5.29
C LEU A 55 -7.21 11.72 6.06
N ILE A 56 -7.74 10.62 5.52
CA ILE A 56 -7.60 9.29 6.10
C ILE A 56 -6.13 8.88 6.14
N GLY A 57 -5.38 9.11 5.04
CA GLY A 57 -3.94 8.84 4.98
C GLY A 57 -3.17 9.61 6.06
N MET A 58 -3.41 10.91 6.18
CA MET A 58 -2.79 11.76 7.21
C MET A 58 -3.13 11.31 8.62
N ALA A 59 -4.40 10.97 8.88
CA ALA A 59 -4.85 10.53 10.20
C ALA A 59 -4.34 9.12 10.55
N SER A 60 -4.14 8.25 9.56
CA SER A 60 -3.66 6.88 9.78
C SER A 60 -2.19 6.82 10.21
N PHE A 61 -1.36 7.77 9.78
CA PHE A 61 0.07 7.82 10.09
C PHE A 61 0.38 7.82 11.60
N PRO A 62 -0.07 8.81 12.40
CA PRO A 62 0.24 8.83 13.84
C PRO A 62 -0.36 7.64 14.60
N LEU A 63 -1.53 7.16 14.16
CA LEU A 63 -2.16 5.99 14.76
C LEU A 63 -1.34 4.71 14.52
N MET A 64 -0.94 4.47 13.27
CA MET A 64 -0.08 3.32 12.93
C MET A 64 1.25 3.40 13.65
N LEU A 65 1.90 4.57 13.68
CA LEU A 65 3.18 4.75 14.35
C LEU A 65 3.07 4.47 15.85
N GLY A 66 2.02 5.00 16.51
CA GLY A 66 1.75 4.74 17.92
C GLY A 66 1.50 3.25 18.21
N LEU A 67 0.70 2.57 17.39
CA LEU A 67 0.41 1.15 17.55
C LEU A 67 1.63 0.26 17.30
N LEU A 68 2.45 0.58 16.30
CA LEU A 68 3.72 -0.11 16.05
C LEU A 68 4.72 0.11 17.20
N HIS A 69 4.76 1.31 17.77
CA HIS A 69 5.59 1.59 18.94
C HIS A 69 5.14 0.78 20.17
N VAL A 70 3.85 0.79 20.49
CA VAL A 70 3.27 -0.02 21.59
C VAL A 70 3.49 -1.52 21.37
N ALA A 71 3.46 -1.98 20.12
CA ALA A 71 3.73 -3.38 19.78
C ALA A 71 5.22 -3.77 19.91
N GLY A 72 6.13 -2.82 20.10
CA GLY A 72 7.57 -3.06 20.15
C GLY A 72 8.20 -3.29 18.78
N ALA A 73 7.65 -2.70 17.71
CA ALA A 73 8.12 -2.91 16.33
C ALA A 73 9.29 -1.98 15.93
N ALA A 74 9.94 -1.30 16.88
CA ALA A 74 11.00 -0.33 16.58
C ALA A 74 12.17 -0.98 15.81
N ASP A 75 12.64 -2.14 16.26
CA ASP A 75 13.74 -2.86 15.60
C ASP A 75 13.34 -3.32 14.19
N VAL A 76 12.09 -3.73 13.99
CA VAL A 76 11.57 -4.11 12.66
C VAL A 76 11.55 -2.91 11.70
N LEU A 77 11.25 -1.71 12.21
CA LEU A 77 11.29 -0.48 11.40
C LEU A 77 12.72 0.00 11.13
N ALA A 78 13.65 -0.27 12.03
CA ALA A 78 15.06 0.09 11.89
C ALA A 78 15.89 -0.92 11.08
N ASP A 79 15.40 -2.16 10.91
CA ASP A 79 16.08 -3.22 10.17
C ASP A 79 16.43 -2.75 8.73
N PRO A 80 17.69 -2.86 8.28
CA PRO A 80 18.10 -2.57 6.91
C PRO A 80 17.34 -3.34 5.81
N ALA A 81 16.68 -4.44 6.14
CA ALA A 81 15.80 -5.16 5.22
C ALA A 81 14.41 -4.49 5.07
N SER A 82 14.00 -3.67 6.05
CA SER A 82 12.75 -2.92 6.01
C SER A 82 12.81 -1.73 5.04
N GLN A 83 11.66 -1.25 4.57
CA GLN A 83 11.62 -0.07 3.69
C GLN A 83 12.17 1.17 4.39
N THR A 84 11.85 1.35 5.67
CA THR A 84 12.29 2.51 6.46
C THR A 84 13.79 2.47 6.74
N GLY A 85 14.36 1.31 7.08
CA GLY A 85 15.80 1.14 7.24
C GLY A 85 16.58 1.40 5.94
N ARG A 86 16.12 0.88 4.79
CA ARG A 86 16.74 1.14 3.48
C ARG A 86 16.74 2.62 3.10
N LEU A 87 15.67 3.33 3.43
CA LEU A 87 15.57 4.77 3.16
C LEU A 87 16.49 5.58 4.07
N ARG A 88 16.69 5.14 5.32
CA ARG A 88 17.68 5.74 6.23
C ARG A 88 19.10 5.59 5.66
N GLU A 89 19.50 4.39 5.28
CA GLU A 89 20.81 4.15 4.65
C GLU A 89 20.99 4.98 3.38
N LEU A 90 19.93 5.12 2.57
CA LEU A 90 19.96 5.98 1.40
C LEU A 90 20.17 7.45 1.75
N ALA A 91 19.53 7.94 2.82
CA ALA A 91 19.73 9.32 3.29
C ALA A 91 21.17 9.56 3.74
N GLU A 92 21.76 8.61 4.46
CA GLU A 92 23.16 8.66 4.90
C GLU A 92 24.13 8.60 3.71
N ALA A 93 23.87 7.74 2.72
CA ALA A 93 24.78 7.52 1.59
C ALA A 93 24.65 8.55 0.46
N ARG A 94 23.46 9.12 0.24
CA ARG A 94 23.13 9.96 -0.94
C ARG A 94 22.43 11.27 -0.59
N GLY A 95 22.19 11.53 0.68
CA GLY A 95 21.56 12.75 1.18
C GLY A 95 20.03 12.68 1.21
N VAL A 96 19.45 13.55 2.04
CA VAL A 96 18.01 13.60 2.30
C VAL A 96 17.19 13.87 1.04
N ALA A 97 17.67 14.69 0.10
CA ALA A 97 16.94 14.98 -1.13
C ALA A 97 16.71 13.73 -2.00
N ALA A 98 17.72 12.85 -2.12
CA ALA A 98 17.60 11.60 -2.85
C ALA A 98 16.62 10.65 -2.15
N MET A 99 16.73 10.54 -0.81
CA MET A 99 15.81 9.75 0.00
C MET A 99 14.36 10.23 -0.11
N LEU A 100 14.09 11.54 -0.05
CA LEU A 100 12.73 12.08 -0.19
C LEU A 100 12.12 11.76 -1.55
N PHE A 101 12.89 11.90 -2.64
CA PHE A 101 12.41 11.51 -3.97
C PHE A 101 12.04 10.03 -4.02
N VAL A 102 12.95 9.15 -3.56
CA VAL A 102 12.73 7.70 -3.59
C VAL A 102 11.55 7.30 -2.70
N ALA A 103 11.46 7.85 -1.50
CA ALA A 103 10.38 7.61 -0.54
C ALA A 103 9.00 7.96 -1.13
N VAL A 104 8.84 9.17 -1.69
CA VAL A 104 7.57 9.62 -2.26
C VAL A 104 7.20 8.81 -3.51
N PHE A 105 8.17 8.53 -4.39
CA PHE A 105 7.93 7.73 -5.59
C PHE A 105 7.55 6.29 -5.23
N GLN A 106 8.25 5.67 -4.28
CA GLN A 106 7.93 4.32 -3.82
C GLN A 106 6.57 4.28 -3.15
N ALA A 107 6.29 5.21 -2.24
CA ALA A 107 5.00 5.32 -1.56
C ALA A 107 3.84 5.41 -2.57
N ALA A 108 3.91 6.34 -3.53
CA ALA A 108 2.81 6.61 -4.43
C ALA A 108 2.70 5.59 -5.58
N VAL A 109 3.81 5.21 -6.20
CA VAL A 109 3.81 4.42 -7.45
C VAL A 109 4.13 2.96 -7.16
N THR A 110 5.27 2.69 -6.52
CA THR A 110 5.75 1.32 -6.36
C THR A 110 4.81 0.51 -5.47
N THR A 111 4.45 1.05 -4.31
CA THR A 111 3.59 0.39 -3.32
C THR A 111 2.12 0.71 -3.59
N ALA A 112 1.69 1.96 -3.39
CA ALA A 112 0.27 2.26 -3.32
C ALA A 112 -0.47 2.02 -4.64
N LEU A 113 0.04 2.50 -5.78
CA LEU A 113 -0.63 2.30 -7.07
C LEU A 113 -0.70 0.81 -7.45
N SER A 114 0.42 0.09 -7.35
CA SER A 114 0.48 -1.34 -7.66
C SER A 114 -0.50 -2.16 -6.82
N GLU A 115 -0.49 -1.94 -5.51
CA GLU A 115 -1.37 -2.65 -4.58
C GLU A 115 -2.84 -2.26 -4.77
N GLU A 116 -3.16 -0.97 -4.96
CA GLU A 116 -4.54 -0.57 -5.23
C GLU A 116 -5.09 -1.17 -6.52
N ILE A 117 -4.28 -1.31 -7.58
CA ILE A 117 -4.67 -1.98 -8.83
C ILE A 117 -5.06 -3.44 -8.55
N LEU A 118 -4.22 -4.19 -7.83
CA LEU A 118 -4.44 -5.60 -7.58
C LEU A 118 -5.56 -5.85 -6.56
N PHE A 119 -5.51 -5.17 -5.41
CA PHE A 119 -6.41 -5.47 -4.30
C PHE A 119 -7.77 -4.79 -4.47
N ARG A 120 -7.83 -3.49 -4.80
CA ARG A 120 -9.10 -2.73 -4.82
C ARG A 120 -9.65 -2.66 -6.23
N GLY A 121 -8.78 -2.50 -7.22
CA GLY A 121 -9.13 -2.45 -8.63
C GLY A 121 -9.53 -3.81 -9.18
N PHE A 122 -8.95 -4.90 -8.67
CA PHE A 122 -9.19 -6.24 -9.19
C PHE A 122 -9.87 -7.17 -8.17
N LEU A 123 -9.19 -7.54 -7.08
CA LEU A 123 -9.65 -8.57 -6.16
C LEU A 123 -10.98 -8.18 -5.48
N ALA A 124 -11.05 -7.00 -4.88
CA ALA A 124 -12.23 -6.47 -4.20
C ALA A 124 -13.45 -6.49 -5.13
N LYS A 125 -13.32 -5.98 -6.36
CA LYS A 125 -14.45 -5.92 -7.31
C LYS A 125 -15.06 -7.29 -7.59
N ARG A 126 -14.24 -8.34 -7.70
CA ARG A 126 -14.72 -9.71 -7.92
C ARG A 126 -15.39 -10.27 -6.69
N LEU A 127 -14.76 -10.13 -5.53
CA LEU A 127 -15.31 -10.61 -4.28
C LEU A 127 -16.62 -9.90 -3.94
N VAL A 128 -16.66 -8.57 -4.09
CA VAL A 128 -17.87 -7.76 -3.88
C VAL A 128 -18.97 -8.13 -4.87
N SER A 129 -18.65 -8.41 -6.13
CA SER A 129 -19.67 -8.84 -7.11
C SER A 129 -20.31 -10.19 -6.79
N ARG A 130 -19.60 -11.07 -6.07
CA ARG A 130 -20.06 -12.43 -5.74
C ARG A 130 -20.64 -12.56 -4.34
N LEU A 131 -20.07 -11.84 -3.37
CA LEU A 131 -20.36 -11.98 -1.94
C LEU A 131 -21.08 -10.76 -1.36
N GLY A 132 -21.29 -9.72 -2.16
CA GLY A 132 -21.74 -8.42 -1.69
C GLY A 132 -20.61 -7.61 -1.03
N PHE A 133 -20.87 -6.32 -0.79
CA PHE A 133 -19.85 -5.39 -0.30
C PHE A 133 -19.22 -5.81 1.03
N GLY A 134 -20.03 -6.18 2.03
CA GLY A 134 -19.53 -6.48 3.37
C GLY A 134 -18.53 -7.64 3.37
N ALA A 135 -18.97 -8.82 2.94
CA ALA A 135 -18.12 -10.01 2.89
C ALA A 135 -16.97 -9.87 1.87
N GLY A 136 -17.24 -9.30 0.69
CA GLY A 136 -16.24 -9.17 -0.36
C GLY A 136 -15.09 -8.22 0.00
N ASN A 137 -15.41 -7.07 0.62
CA ASN A 137 -14.42 -6.10 1.08
C ASN A 137 -13.63 -6.64 2.28
N THR A 138 -14.29 -7.31 3.23
CA THR A 138 -13.62 -7.95 4.36
C THR A 138 -12.64 -9.02 3.90
N LEU A 139 -13.04 -9.90 2.98
CA LEU A 139 -12.13 -10.94 2.50
C LEU A 139 -10.93 -10.36 1.75
N GLN A 140 -11.12 -9.35 0.89
CA GLN A 140 -10.00 -8.65 0.28
C GLN A 140 -9.06 -8.02 1.31
N ALA A 141 -9.62 -7.36 2.34
CA ALA A 141 -8.84 -6.69 3.37
C ALA A 141 -8.00 -7.68 4.20
N LEU A 142 -8.56 -8.85 4.51
CA LEU A 142 -7.84 -9.93 5.18
C LEU A 142 -6.70 -10.47 4.32
N VAL A 143 -6.93 -10.71 3.02
CA VAL A 143 -5.86 -11.14 2.09
C VAL A 143 -4.77 -10.06 2.00
N PHE A 144 -5.16 -8.79 1.96
CA PHE A 144 -4.23 -7.67 1.94
C PHE A 144 -3.37 -7.61 3.21
N GLY A 145 -3.95 -7.74 4.40
CA GLY A 145 -3.18 -7.82 5.64
C GLY A 145 -2.28 -9.05 5.71
N ALA A 146 -2.78 -10.20 5.24
CA ALA A 146 -2.01 -11.45 5.25
C ALA A 146 -0.73 -11.35 4.42
N VAL A 147 -0.75 -10.72 3.23
CA VAL A 147 0.47 -10.56 2.43
C VAL A 147 1.52 -9.66 3.09
N HIS A 148 1.12 -8.76 3.99
CA HIS A 148 2.06 -7.91 4.74
C HIS A 148 2.86 -8.71 5.78
N SER A 149 2.39 -9.90 6.16
CA SER A 149 3.17 -10.78 7.03
C SER A 149 4.50 -11.22 6.42
N VAL A 150 4.64 -11.17 5.09
CA VAL A 150 5.91 -11.43 4.38
C VAL A 150 6.98 -10.43 4.80
N LEU A 151 6.61 -9.21 5.24
CA LEU A 151 7.56 -8.23 5.76
C LEU A 151 8.27 -8.69 7.04
N LEU A 152 7.69 -9.67 7.75
CA LEU A 152 8.29 -10.28 8.94
C LEU A 152 9.12 -11.53 8.59
N THR A 153 9.07 -12.00 7.35
CA THR A 153 9.92 -13.10 6.90
C THR A 153 11.28 -12.54 6.47
N GLY A 154 12.32 -12.86 7.23
CA GLY A 154 13.70 -12.46 6.91
C GLY A 154 14.19 -11.16 7.56
N THR A 155 13.37 -10.45 8.35
CA THR A 155 13.85 -9.40 9.27
C THR A 155 14.61 -10.07 10.41
N ALA A 156 15.84 -9.65 10.65
CA ALA A 156 16.83 -10.29 11.52
C ALA A 156 16.59 -10.01 13.01
N THR A 157 15.34 -9.95 13.45
CA THR A 157 14.98 -9.77 14.87
C THR A 157 15.05 -11.12 15.58
N GLU A 158 16.28 -11.50 15.94
CA GLU A 158 16.72 -12.53 16.88
C GLU A 158 16.18 -13.97 16.71
N THR A 159 16.88 -14.92 17.35
CA THR A 159 16.61 -16.37 17.39
C THR A 159 15.18 -16.78 17.82
N SER A 160 14.31 -15.81 18.17
CA SER A 160 12.96 -15.96 18.70
C SER A 160 11.85 -15.45 17.76
N GLY A 161 12.20 -14.67 16.72
CA GLY A 161 11.25 -14.00 15.83
C GLY A 161 10.45 -12.85 16.48
N PRO A 162 9.64 -12.10 15.69
CA PRO A 162 8.86 -10.97 16.19
C PRO A 162 7.80 -11.41 17.21
N SER A 163 7.51 -10.55 18.19
CA SER A 163 6.47 -10.82 19.19
C SER A 163 5.08 -10.98 18.53
N PRO A 164 4.13 -11.72 19.15
CA PRO A 164 2.76 -11.81 18.64
C PRO A 164 2.09 -10.44 18.45
N ALA A 165 2.45 -9.44 19.25
CA ALA A 165 1.96 -8.07 19.12
C ALA A 165 2.47 -7.40 17.83
N VAL A 166 3.74 -7.59 17.47
CA VAL A 166 4.30 -7.11 16.20
C VAL A 166 3.62 -7.78 15.02
N TRP A 167 3.43 -9.11 15.07
CA TRP A 167 2.69 -9.85 14.06
C TRP A 167 1.26 -9.31 13.87
N ALA A 168 0.54 -9.11 14.98
CA ALA A 168 -0.79 -8.56 14.95
C ALA A 168 -0.80 -7.14 14.34
N ALA A 169 0.14 -6.27 14.72
CA ALA A 169 0.21 -4.92 14.19
C ALA A 169 0.49 -4.90 12.68
N VAL A 170 1.46 -5.68 12.20
CA VAL A 170 1.86 -5.71 10.78
C VAL A 170 0.78 -6.32 9.88
N VAL A 171 -0.07 -7.21 10.41
CA VAL A 171 -1.16 -7.82 9.62
C VAL A 171 -2.46 -7.03 9.74
N LEU A 172 -2.87 -6.65 10.95
CA LEU A 172 -4.17 -6.04 11.19
C LEU A 172 -4.23 -4.58 10.75
N LEU A 173 -3.15 -3.80 10.91
CA LEU A 173 -3.16 -2.39 10.50
C LEU A 173 -3.37 -2.24 8.99
N PRO A 174 -2.62 -2.93 8.11
CA PRO A 174 -2.89 -2.89 6.67
C PRO A 174 -4.27 -3.44 6.33
N ALA A 175 -4.75 -4.49 7.02
CA ALA A 175 -6.10 -5.02 6.79
C ALA A 175 -7.19 -3.97 7.06
N VAL A 176 -7.14 -3.29 8.21
CA VAL A 176 -8.09 -2.23 8.58
C VAL A 176 -8.03 -1.08 7.58
N GLN A 177 -6.82 -0.62 7.25
CA GLN A 177 -6.63 0.44 6.25
C GLN A 177 -7.19 -0.01 4.90
N GLY A 178 -6.95 -1.25 4.53
CA GLY A 178 -7.44 -1.84 3.29
C GLY A 178 -8.94 -1.93 3.19
N TRP A 179 -9.60 -2.24 4.30
CA TRP A 179 -11.05 -2.23 4.38
C TRP A 179 -11.62 -0.81 4.21
N LEU A 180 -11.02 0.18 4.88
CA LEU A 180 -11.42 1.59 4.79
C LEU A 180 -11.24 2.14 3.37
N MET A 181 -10.12 1.82 2.72
CA MET A 181 -9.87 2.20 1.33
C MET A 181 -10.88 1.58 0.36
N GLY A 182 -11.21 0.30 0.54
CA GLY A 182 -12.25 -0.36 -0.25
C GLY A 182 -13.64 0.24 -0.04
N TRP A 183 -13.98 0.62 1.20
CA TRP A 183 -15.20 1.37 1.51
C TRP A 183 -15.23 2.73 0.83
N LEU A 184 -14.15 3.49 0.92
CA LEU A 184 -14.02 4.81 0.32
C LEU A 184 -14.21 4.74 -1.21
N ASN A 185 -13.54 3.78 -1.85
CA ASN A 185 -13.60 3.55 -3.29
C ASN A 185 -15.02 3.19 -3.76
N GLU A 186 -15.65 2.21 -3.13
CA GLU A 186 -16.95 1.69 -3.56
C GLU A 186 -18.14 2.58 -3.13
N ARG A 187 -18.09 3.17 -1.93
CA ARG A 187 -19.23 3.94 -1.37
C ARG A 187 -19.21 5.42 -1.72
N LEU A 188 -18.02 6.03 -1.84
CA LEU A 188 -17.90 7.48 -2.06
C LEU A 188 -17.38 7.85 -3.46
N ALA A 189 -16.91 6.89 -4.25
CA ALA A 189 -16.31 7.17 -5.56
C ALA A 189 -16.75 6.25 -6.70
N GLY A 190 -17.86 5.53 -6.53
CA GLY A 190 -18.44 4.70 -7.59
C GLY A 190 -17.48 3.64 -8.13
N GLY A 191 -16.63 3.10 -7.26
CA GLY A 191 -15.61 2.10 -7.58
C GLY A 191 -14.34 2.68 -8.23
N SER A 192 -14.10 3.99 -8.18
CA SER A 192 -12.77 4.53 -8.49
C SER A 192 -11.78 4.20 -7.38
N ILE A 193 -10.56 3.79 -7.74
CA ILE A 193 -9.49 3.52 -6.77
C ILE A 193 -8.73 4.78 -6.33
N VAL A 194 -8.98 5.92 -6.97
CA VAL A 194 -8.21 7.17 -6.72
C VAL A 194 -8.24 7.60 -5.25
N PRO A 195 -9.39 7.59 -4.55
CA PRO A 195 -9.41 7.96 -3.13
C PRO A 195 -8.60 7.03 -2.23
N GLY A 196 -8.73 5.70 -2.42
CA GLY A 196 -7.94 4.70 -1.71
C GLY A 196 -6.45 4.84 -2.01
N TRP A 197 -6.11 5.08 -3.27
CA TRP A 197 -4.75 5.39 -3.69
C TRP A 197 -4.18 6.62 -3.00
N CYS A 198 -4.96 7.71 -2.89
CA CYS A 198 -4.55 8.89 -2.12
C CYS A 198 -4.31 8.56 -0.64
N ALA A 199 -5.22 7.82 0.00
CA ALA A 199 -5.08 7.43 1.41
C ALA A 199 -3.81 6.61 1.65
N HIS A 200 -3.60 5.60 0.80
CA HIS A 200 -2.45 4.72 0.88
C HIS A 200 -1.15 5.47 0.62
N ALA A 201 -1.08 6.23 -0.48
CA ALA A 201 0.11 6.96 -0.88
C ALA A 201 0.52 7.99 0.18
N VAL A 202 -0.45 8.73 0.77
CA VAL A 202 -0.16 9.72 1.81
C VAL A 202 0.31 9.04 3.10
N SER A 203 -0.35 7.97 3.53
CA SER A 203 0.08 7.20 4.71
C SER A 203 1.51 6.69 4.55
N ASN A 204 1.83 6.07 3.40
CA ASN A 204 3.16 5.55 3.13
C ASN A 204 4.18 6.68 2.94
N ALA A 205 3.83 7.78 2.29
CA ALA A 205 4.75 8.89 2.11
C ALA A 205 5.16 9.49 3.46
N LEU A 206 4.21 9.65 4.40
CA LEU A 206 4.53 10.09 5.76
C LEU A 206 5.43 9.08 6.48
N THR A 207 5.11 7.79 6.44
CA THR A 207 5.95 6.75 7.05
C THR A 207 7.35 6.73 6.44
N PHE A 208 7.46 6.73 5.11
CA PHE A 208 8.72 6.58 4.37
C PHE A 208 9.59 7.83 4.40
N THR A 209 9.06 8.98 4.79
CA THR A 209 9.86 10.22 4.93
C THR A 209 10.17 10.55 6.37
N VAL A 210 9.21 10.36 7.29
CA VAL A 210 9.38 10.75 8.70
C VAL A 210 10.15 9.68 9.47
N VAL A 211 9.76 8.41 9.36
CA VAL A 211 10.35 7.34 10.18
C VAL A 211 11.86 7.17 9.93
N PRO A 212 12.37 7.15 8.68
CA PRO A 212 13.81 7.01 8.42
C PRO A 212 14.68 8.14 8.97
N ILE A 213 14.10 9.31 9.28
CA ILE A 213 14.80 10.45 9.87
C ILE A 213 14.81 10.34 11.41
N LEU A 214 13.81 9.67 11.99
CA LEU A 214 13.63 9.59 13.44
C LEU A 214 14.30 8.37 14.09
N ILE A 215 14.56 7.31 13.32
CA ILE A 215 15.20 6.07 13.79
C ILE A 215 16.70 6.10 13.49
#